data_AF-I4A820-F1
#
_entry.id   AF-I4A820-F1
#
_cell.length_a   1.000
_cell.length_b   1.000
_cell.length_c   1.000
_cell.angle_alpha   90.00
_cell.angle_beta   90.00
_cell.angle_gamma   90.00
#
_symmetry.space_group_name_H-M   'P 1'
#
loop_
_entity.id
_entity.type
_entity.pdbx_description
1 polymer ?
#
loop_
_entity_poly.entity_id
_entity_poly.type
_entity_poly.pdbx_seq_one_letter_code
_entity_poly.pdbx_strand_id
1 'polypeptide(L)'
;MSYKSVTKLLTGVLVIVLIASLIGCTPKSNQNGDKPGEQKGLSKEQITTALSSLTDVQKTTWSPDEKMVAYIQAGKPDKNGADEAYLWKVGEEEAKLVRDVKPTTLGFSWAPDSKHVLISEKLGEGVESSIIIVDTLHEESYKMKSMGIPVWSPDSHSLAYGNETHEHGPRWGSLEVYTLGNPKSEYIWKAIDYLYKVESWNQEGDIDYTEVDPQGKETKKTTKNIRPDISGVHLGDTKAQVEAALGKGYKETAPSGETGHFPEQVYRWDYDGYKVFIGAESGEVLEITVESPEAATNLGIKMGDTSTKVFEVYRPKYIEPVSIHGGKIYGMFKVEGAAALYFQFDLKEEQSLADIKPDNKVVRMILTYPEILDDSF
;
A
#
# COMPACT_ATOMS: atom_id res chain seq x y z
N MET A 1 -48.38 26.39 -31.41
CA MET A 1 -49.27 25.42 -30.72
C MET A 1 -48.53 24.99 -29.46
N SER A 2 -48.74 25.66 -28.34
CA SER A 2 -49.82 25.44 -27.36
C SER A 2 -49.66 24.16 -26.54
N TYR A 3 -49.26 24.37 -25.28
CA TYR A 3 -49.62 23.66 -24.04
C TYR A 3 -49.70 22.12 -24.04
N LYS A 4 -48.92 21.50 -23.12
CA LYS A 4 -49.45 21.11 -21.80
C LYS A 4 -48.35 20.64 -20.84
N SER A 5 -48.33 21.29 -19.69
CA SER A 5 -47.76 20.82 -18.42
C SER A 5 -48.47 19.55 -17.97
N VAL A 6 -47.72 18.56 -17.49
CA VAL A 6 -48.24 17.42 -16.73
C VAL A 6 -47.52 17.36 -15.39
N THR A 7 -48.20 17.86 -14.37
CA THR A 7 -47.92 17.66 -12.96
C THR A 7 -48.08 16.17 -12.62
N LYS A 8 -47.06 15.52 -12.07
CA LYS A 8 -47.21 14.27 -11.33
C LYS A 8 -46.84 14.51 -9.87
N LEU A 9 -47.86 14.61 -9.03
CA LEU A 9 -47.75 14.28 -7.61
C LEU A 9 -47.45 12.78 -7.52
N LEU A 10 -46.39 12.41 -6.81
CA LEU A 10 -46.29 11.12 -6.16
C LEU A 10 -45.88 11.34 -4.71
N THR A 11 -46.90 11.24 -3.86
CA THR A 11 -46.84 11.00 -2.42
C THR A 11 -46.07 9.71 -2.14
N GLY A 12 -44.89 9.82 -1.54
CA GLY A 12 -44.14 8.72 -0.95
C GLY A 12 -44.33 8.73 0.57
N VAL A 13 -44.87 7.63 1.09
CA VAL A 13 -45.35 7.45 2.47
C VAL A 13 -44.17 7.33 3.44
N LEU A 14 -44.19 8.17 4.48
CA LEU A 14 -43.33 8.09 5.65
C LEU A 14 -43.87 7.00 6.58
N VAL A 15 -43.14 5.90 6.77
CA VAL A 15 -43.49 4.86 7.74
C VAL A 15 -42.83 5.20 9.07
N ILE A 16 -43.61 5.79 9.97
CA ILE A 16 -43.26 5.98 11.39
C ILE A 16 -43.69 4.71 12.13
N VAL A 17 -42.73 3.98 12.70
CA VAL A 17 -43.03 2.90 13.65
C VAL A 17 -43.24 3.55 15.02
N LEU A 18 -44.51 3.69 15.41
CA LEU A 18 -44.93 4.25 16.70
C LEU A 18 -45.31 3.09 17.63
N ILE A 19 -44.47 2.82 18.64
CA ILE A 19 -44.80 1.85 19.70
C ILE A 19 -45.74 2.54 20.69
N ALA A 20 -47.01 2.12 20.69
CA ALA A 20 -47.99 2.56 21.66
C ALA A 20 -47.74 1.91 23.03
N SER A 21 -47.61 2.72 24.08
CA SER A 21 -47.85 2.30 25.45
C SER A 21 -49.06 3.06 25.99
N LEU A 22 -50.14 2.32 26.24
CA LEU A 22 -51.27 2.77 27.04
C LEU A 22 -50.87 2.68 28.52
N ILE A 23 -51.09 3.75 29.29
CA ILE A 23 -51.70 3.74 30.64
C ILE A 23 -52.06 5.19 31.03
N GLY A 24 -53.36 5.40 31.30
CA GLY A 24 -53.90 6.11 32.47
C GLY A 24 -53.63 7.60 32.68
N CYS A 25 -54.63 8.44 32.42
CA CYS A 25 -54.71 9.80 32.96
C CYS A 25 -55.11 9.81 34.46
N THR A 26 -54.48 10.67 35.26
CA THR A 26 -55.16 11.71 36.07
C THR A 26 -54.14 12.78 36.54
N PRO A 27 -54.54 14.06 36.70
CA PRO A 27 -53.59 15.17 36.80
C PRO A 27 -53.51 15.80 38.21
N LYS A 28 -52.32 16.25 38.62
CA LYS A 28 -52.13 17.52 39.36
C LYS A 28 -50.66 17.96 39.47
N SER A 29 -50.39 19.09 38.82
CA SER A 29 -49.42 20.15 39.10
C SER A 29 -48.19 19.88 39.99
N ASN A 30 -47.00 19.99 39.40
CA ASN A 30 -46.10 21.09 39.75
C ASN A 30 -45.12 21.36 38.60
N GLN A 31 -44.95 22.65 38.30
CA GLN A 31 -44.13 23.16 37.20
C GLN A 31 -42.67 23.35 37.60
N ASN A 32 -41.84 23.15 36.58
CA ASN A 32 -40.52 23.75 36.30
C ASN A 32 -39.27 22.99 36.76
N GLY A 33 -38.77 22.20 35.80
CA GLY A 33 -37.41 21.68 35.79
C GLY A 33 -37.05 20.79 34.59
N ASP A 34 -37.93 20.55 33.61
CA ASP A 34 -37.60 19.70 32.46
C ASP A 34 -36.69 20.45 31.47
N LYS A 35 -35.40 20.10 31.50
CA LYS A 35 -34.55 20.18 30.31
C LYS A 35 -35.15 19.26 29.24
N PRO A 36 -35.13 19.63 27.94
CA PRO A 36 -35.48 18.69 26.88
C PRO A 36 -34.62 17.44 27.05
N GLY A 37 -35.25 16.28 27.15
CA GLY A 37 -34.56 15.01 27.36
C GLY A 37 -33.48 14.82 26.30
N GLU A 38 -32.22 14.68 26.74
CA GLU A 38 -31.17 14.16 25.88
C GLU A 38 -31.64 12.80 25.37
N GLN A 39 -31.90 12.72 24.06
CA GLN A 39 -32.02 11.43 23.37
C GLN A 39 -30.73 10.66 23.65
N LYS A 40 -30.85 9.68 24.56
CA LYS A 40 -29.72 8.89 24.98
C LYS A 40 -29.50 7.85 23.90
N GLY A 41 -28.58 8.13 22.99
CA GLY A 41 -28.23 7.21 21.92
C GLY A 41 -27.77 5.85 22.42
N LEU A 42 -27.64 4.89 21.50
CA LEU A 42 -27.49 3.48 21.87
C LEU A 42 -26.07 3.14 22.35
N SER A 43 -25.96 2.34 23.41
CA SER A 43 -24.70 1.77 23.86
C SER A 43 -24.21 0.67 22.90
N LYS A 44 -22.92 0.31 23.01
CA LYS A 44 -22.33 -0.80 22.26
C LYS A 44 -23.10 -2.11 22.44
N GLU A 45 -23.55 -2.41 23.66
CA GLU A 45 -24.31 -3.62 23.99
C GLU A 45 -25.69 -3.61 23.34
N GLN A 46 -26.35 -2.45 23.31
CA GLN A 46 -27.64 -2.27 22.65
C GLN A 46 -27.49 -2.45 21.14
N ILE A 47 -26.48 -1.85 20.53
CA ILE A 47 -26.16 -2.01 19.10
C ILE A 47 -25.84 -3.48 18.78
N THR A 48 -24.99 -4.12 19.59
CA THR A 48 -24.62 -5.53 19.40
C THR A 48 -25.84 -6.45 19.50
N THR A 49 -26.73 -6.19 20.45
CA THR A 49 -27.99 -6.94 20.61
C THR A 49 -28.92 -6.72 19.42
N ALA A 50 -29.06 -5.48 18.94
CA ALA A 50 -29.86 -5.15 17.77
C ALA A 50 -29.34 -5.90 16.53
N LEU A 51 -28.05 -5.79 16.22
CA LEU A 51 -27.44 -6.46 15.07
C LEU A 51 -27.53 -7.99 15.15
N SER A 52 -27.37 -8.59 16.34
CA SER A 52 -27.48 -10.05 16.53
C SER A 52 -28.92 -10.57 16.38
N SER A 53 -29.92 -9.69 16.46
CA SER A 53 -31.34 -10.06 16.28
C SER A 53 -31.79 -10.02 14.82
N LEU A 54 -30.98 -9.43 13.93
CA LEU A 54 -31.27 -9.29 12.50
C LEU A 54 -30.73 -10.51 11.74
N THR A 55 -31.59 -11.18 10.96
CA THR A 55 -31.21 -12.39 10.22
C THR A 55 -30.49 -12.11 8.90
N ASP A 56 -30.56 -10.86 8.44
CA ASP A 56 -30.03 -10.36 7.17
C ASP A 56 -28.69 -9.61 7.34
N VAL A 57 -28.18 -9.53 8.57
CA VAL A 57 -26.88 -8.90 8.89
C VAL A 57 -25.76 -9.93 8.87
N GLN A 58 -24.64 -9.57 8.24
CA GLN A 58 -23.43 -10.38 8.12
C GLN A 58 -22.17 -9.53 8.24
N LYS A 59 -21.01 -10.18 8.44
CA LYS A 59 -19.66 -9.56 8.41
C LYS A 59 -19.52 -8.35 9.33
N THR A 60 -20.07 -8.47 10.54
CA THR A 60 -20.01 -7.43 11.58
C THR A 60 -18.60 -7.33 12.16
N THR A 61 -18.02 -6.13 12.23
CA THR A 61 -16.72 -5.88 12.87
C THR A 61 -16.68 -4.51 13.55
N TRP A 62 -16.21 -4.49 14.79
CA TRP A 62 -16.06 -3.27 15.58
C TRP A 62 -14.73 -2.58 15.25
N SER A 63 -14.75 -1.26 15.28
CA SER A 63 -13.52 -0.45 15.25
C SER A 63 -12.63 -0.80 16.46
N PRO A 64 -11.29 -0.67 16.34
CA PRO A 64 -10.36 -0.91 17.43
C PRO A 64 -10.68 -0.13 18.71
N ASP A 65 -11.22 1.09 18.58
CA ASP A 65 -11.63 1.92 19.71
C ASP A 65 -13.04 1.62 20.26
N GLU A 66 -13.72 0.63 19.68
CA GLU A 66 -15.06 0.14 20.00
C GLU A 66 -16.19 1.18 19.91
N LYS A 67 -15.94 2.33 19.26
CA LYS A 67 -16.95 3.40 19.11
C LYS A 67 -17.79 3.27 17.85
N MET A 68 -17.44 2.38 16.94
CA MET A 68 -18.17 2.18 15.70
C MET A 68 -18.19 0.71 15.29
N VAL A 69 -19.24 0.28 14.59
CA VAL A 69 -19.33 -1.04 13.99
C VAL A 69 -19.64 -0.93 12.51
N ALA A 70 -18.92 -1.71 11.70
CA ALA A 70 -19.21 -1.94 10.29
C ALA A 70 -19.96 -3.26 10.13
N TYR A 71 -20.96 -3.29 9.27
CA TYR A 71 -21.69 -4.52 8.94
C TYR A 71 -22.27 -4.47 7.53
N ILE A 72 -22.60 -5.65 7.00
CA ILE A 72 -23.31 -5.81 5.73
C ILE A 72 -24.73 -6.25 6.05
N GLN A 73 -25.71 -5.68 5.36
CA GLN A 73 -27.09 -6.11 5.39
C GLN A 73 -27.54 -6.49 3.98
N ALA A 74 -28.34 -7.55 3.85
CA ALA A 74 -28.93 -7.90 2.55
C ALA A 74 -29.77 -6.73 2.03
N GLY A 75 -29.52 -6.30 0.80
CA GLY A 75 -30.25 -5.18 0.21
C GLY A 75 -31.69 -5.56 -0.11
N LYS A 76 -32.52 -4.53 -0.32
CA LYS A 76 -33.92 -4.72 -0.70
C LYS A 76 -34.03 -5.41 -2.07
N PRO A 77 -35.11 -6.17 -2.35
CA PRO A 77 -35.28 -6.92 -3.60
C PRO A 77 -35.18 -6.10 -4.89
N ASP A 78 -35.42 -4.79 -4.82
CA ASP A 78 -35.34 -3.84 -5.92
C ASP A 78 -33.92 -3.35 -6.23
N LYS A 79 -32.92 -3.69 -5.40
CA LYS A 79 -31.51 -3.33 -5.60
C LYS A 79 -30.72 -4.33 -6.45
N ASN A 80 -31.38 -5.06 -7.35
CA ASN A 80 -30.75 -6.07 -8.23
C ASN A 80 -29.88 -7.10 -7.47
N GLY A 81 -30.24 -7.39 -6.22
CA GLY A 81 -29.49 -8.31 -5.36
C GLY A 81 -28.16 -7.77 -4.84
N ALA A 82 -27.92 -6.45 -4.85
CA ALA A 82 -26.80 -5.86 -4.12
C ALA A 82 -27.05 -5.89 -2.60
N ASP A 83 -25.98 -6.04 -1.83
CA ASP A 83 -26.02 -5.85 -0.38
C ASP A 83 -25.70 -4.40 -0.02
N GLU A 84 -25.88 -4.02 1.24
CA GLU A 84 -25.68 -2.67 1.73
C GLU A 84 -24.65 -2.68 2.87
N ALA A 85 -23.62 -1.83 2.77
CA ALA A 85 -22.63 -1.65 3.82
C ALA A 85 -23.00 -0.46 4.71
N TYR A 86 -22.94 -0.66 6.03
CA TYR A 86 -23.31 0.34 7.02
C TYR A 86 -22.21 0.57 8.06
N LEU A 87 -22.19 1.78 8.61
CA LEU A 87 -21.45 2.13 9.82
C LEU A 87 -22.41 2.62 10.91
N TRP A 88 -22.31 2.06 12.11
CA TRP A 88 -23.12 2.49 13.26
C TRP A 88 -22.23 2.96 14.40
N LYS A 89 -22.36 4.24 14.74
CA LYS A 89 -21.63 4.87 15.84
C LYS A 89 -22.33 4.65 17.18
N VAL A 90 -21.57 4.33 18.22
CA VAL A 90 -22.07 4.31 19.61
C VAL A 90 -22.56 5.71 19.99
N GLY A 91 -23.76 5.77 20.58
CA GLY A 91 -24.44 7.01 20.89
C GLY A 91 -25.27 7.59 19.74
N GLU A 92 -25.33 6.93 18.58
CA GLU A 92 -26.29 7.24 17.52
C GLU A 92 -27.44 6.23 17.52
N GLU A 93 -28.66 6.69 17.22
CA GLU A 93 -29.87 5.84 17.20
C GLU A 93 -29.94 4.97 15.94
N GLU A 94 -29.33 5.41 14.84
CA GLU A 94 -29.40 4.74 13.54
C GLU A 94 -28.01 4.57 12.93
N ALA A 95 -27.84 3.49 12.18
CA ALA A 95 -26.67 3.27 11.34
C ALA A 95 -26.74 4.14 10.08
N LYS A 96 -25.59 4.54 9.55
CA LYS A 96 -25.46 5.28 8.30
C LYS A 96 -25.06 4.34 7.17
N LEU A 97 -25.79 4.42 6.06
CA LEU A 97 -25.43 3.72 4.82
C LEU A 97 -24.12 4.31 4.28
N VAL A 98 -23.14 3.44 4.03
CA VAL A 98 -21.90 3.80 3.32
C VAL A 98 -22.17 3.76 1.82
N ARG A 99 -22.54 2.58 1.30
CA ARG A 99 -22.91 2.35 -0.10
C ARG A 99 -23.51 0.96 -0.30
N ASP A 100 -23.97 0.73 -1.53
CA ASP A 100 -24.26 -0.60 -2.03
C ASP A 100 -22.94 -1.35 -2.32
N VAL A 101 -22.93 -2.65 -2.03
CA VAL A 101 -21.79 -3.56 -2.20
C VAL A 101 -22.22 -4.84 -2.92
N LYS A 102 -21.26 -5.55 -3.51
CA LYS A 102 -21.54 -6.86 -4.13
C LYS A 102 -21.87 -7.89 -3.05
N PRO A 103 -22.74 -8.88 -3.33
CA PRO A 103 -22.97 -10.02 -2.43
C PRO A 103 -21.72 -10.83 -2.11
N THR A 104 -20.70 -10.73 -2.96
CA THR A 104 -19.40 -11.37 -2.79
C THR A 104 -18.41 -10.52 -1.98
N THR A 105 -18.89 -9.54 -1.21
CA THR A 105 -18.05 -8.77 -0.29
C THR A 105 -17.41 -9.72 0.71
N LEU A 106 -16.09 -9.64 0.89
CA LEU A 106 -15.32 -10.53 1.76
C LEU A 106 -15.40 -10.07 3.22
N GLY A 107 -15.46 -8.77 3.46
CA GLY A 107 -15.67 -8.19 4.78
C GLY A 107 -15.06 -6.80 4.89
N PHE A 108 -14.85 -6.38 6.13
CA PHE A 108 -14.23 -5.10 6.46
C PHE A 108 -12.91 -5.31 7.22
N SER A 109 -11.97 -4.40 7.03
CA SER A 109 -10.70 -4.35 7.80
C SER A 109 -10.46 -2.93 8.30
N TRP A 110 -10.51 -2.75 9.61
CA TRP A 110 -10.31 -1.44 10.25
C TRP A 110 -8.83 -1.08 10.34
N ALA A 111 -8.51 0.18 10.06
CA ALA A 111 -7.23 0.75 10.42
C ALA A 111 -7.11 0.83 11.96
N PRO A 112 -5.90 0.65 12.53
CA PRO A 112 -5.68 0.73 13.97
C PRO A 112 -6.20 2.03 14.63
N ASP A 113 -6.17 3.15 13.91
CA ASP A 113 -6.65 4.46 14.38
C ASP A 113 -8.17 4.61 14.41
N SER A 114 -8.93 3.62 13.93
CA SER A 114 -10.39 3.63 13.81
C SER A 114 -10.97 4.72 12.89
N LYS A 115 -10.16 5.40 12.07
CA LYS A 115 -10.60 6.47 11.15
C LYS A 115 -10.79 6.00 9.72
N HIS A 116 -10.23 4.86 9.37
CA HIS A 116 -10.35 4.25 8.06
C HIS A 116 -10.85 2.82 8.17
N VAL A 117 -11.66 2.41 7.20
CA VAL A 117 -12.09 1.02 7.06
C VAL A 117 -11.99 0.61 5.60
N LEU A 118 -11.41 -0.56 5.36
CA LEU A 118 -11.43 -1.19 4.05
C LEU A 118 -12.74 -1.94 3.85
N ILE A 119 -13.33 -1.78 2.67
CA ILE A 119 -14.34 -2.71 2.14
C ILE A 119 -13.67 -3.53 1.05
N SER A 120 -13.56 -4.84 1.27
CA SER A 120 -12.92 -5.77 0.33
C SER A 120 -13.96 -6.61 -0.39
N GLU A 121 -14.01 -6.52 -1.71
CA GLU A 121 -14.97 -7.23 -2.56
C GLU A 121 -14.23 -8.22 -3.48
N LYS A 122 -14.83 -9.39 -3.72
CA LYS A 122 -14.25 -10.36 -4.65
C LYS A 122 -14.14 -9.78 -6.07
N LEU A 123 -12.99 -9.95 -6.71
CA LEU A 123 -12.72 -9.58 -8.10
C LEU A 123 -12.00 -10.73 -8.81
N GLY A 124 -12.74 -11.58 -9.54
CA GLY A 124 -12.16 -12.79 -10.14
C GLY A 124 -11.59 -13.72 -9.06
N GLU A 125 -10.31 -14.08 -9.19
CA GLU A 125 -9.57 -14.83 -8.17
C GLU A 125 -8.93 -13.93 -7.10
N GLY A 126 -8.99 -12.60 -7.27
CA GLY A 126 -8.45 -11.61 -6.34
C GLY A 126 -9.51 -10.80 -5.60
N VAL A 127 -9.09 -9.63 -5.14
CA VAL A 127 -9.85 -8.71 -4.31
C VAL A 127 -9.71 -7.30 -4.86
N GLU A 128 -10.82 -6.56 -4.86
CA GLU A 128 -10.83 -5.11 -5.00
C GLU A 128 -11.15 -4.50 -3.65
N SER A 129 -10.26 -3.67 -3.11
CA SER A 129 -10.44 -3.02 -1.80
C SER A 129 -10.56 -1.51 -1.96
N SER A 130 -11.57 -0.94 -1.31
CA SER A 130 -11.83 0.50 -1.27
C SER A 130 -11.67 1.02 0.16
N ILE A 131 -11.05 2.19 0.33
CA ILE A 131 -10.83 2.82 1.63
C ILE A 131 -11.98 3.79 1.90
N ILE A 132 -12.63 3.65 3.05
CA ILE A 132 -13.68 4.56 3.52
C ILE A 132 -13.14 5.38 4.68
N ILE A 133 -13.25 6.71 4.56
CA ILE A 133 -12.98 7.67 5.62
C ILE A 133 -14.22 7.73 6.51
N VAL A 134 -14.07 7.28 7.75
CA VAL A 134 -15.19 7.00 8.67
C VAL A 134 -16.02 8.25 9.00
N ASP A 135 -15.36 9.39 9.24
CA ASP A 135 -16.05 10.61 9.66
C ASP A 135 -16.94 11.22 8.58
N THR A 136 -16.55 11.06 7.30
CA THR A 136 -17.24 11.66 6.15
C THR A 136 -18.01 10.65 5.32
N LEU A 137 -17.82 9.34 5.57
CA LEU A 137 -18.27 8.23 4.72
C LEU A 137 -17.78 8.33 3.27
N HIS A 138 -16.70 9.10 3.05
CA HIS A 138 -16.11 9.28 1.73
C HIS A 138 -15.27 8.06 1.37
N GLU A 139 -15.46 7.54 0.17
CA GLU A 139 -14.60 6.51 -0.43
C GLU A 139 -13.44 7.19 -1.15
N GLU A 140 -12.20 6.81 -0.83
CA GLU A 140 -11.03 7.27 -1.58
C GLU A 140 -11.11 6.83 -3.05
N SER A 141 -10.57 7.65 -3.95
CA SER A 141 -10.57 7.34 -5.38
C SER A 141 -9.70 6.15 -5.75
N TYR A 142 -8.65 5.87 -4.96
CA TYR A 142 -7.74 4.77 -5.23
C TYR A 142 -8.37 3.43 -4.80
N LYS A 143 -8.46 2.49 -5.75
CA LYS A 143 -8.96 1.13 -5.52
C LYS A 143 -7.83 0.13 -5.70
N MET A 144 -7.51 -0.59 -4.63
CA MET A 144 -6.47 -1.61 -4.66
C MET A 144 -7.01 -2.87 -5.29
N LYS A 145 -6.32 -3.35 -6.33
CA LYS A 145 -6.51 -4.71 -6.84
C LYS A 145 -5.38 -5.56 -6.31
N SER A 146 -5.72 -6.66 -5.67
CA SER A 146 -4.76 -7.49 -4.96
C SER A 146 -5.18 -8.95 -4.99
N MET A 147 -4.24 -9.85 -4.72
CA MET A 147 -4.52 -11.29 -4.61
C MET A 147 -5.28 -11.65 -3.32
N GLY A 148 -5.23 -10.79 -2.31
CA GLY A 148 -5.86 -10.99 -1.01
C GLY A 148 -6.22 -9.67 -0.34
N ILE A 149 -6.82 -9.74 0.86
CA ILE A 149 -7.21 -8.55 1.63
C ILE A 149 -5.93 -7.80 2.06
N PRO A 150 -5.78 -6.50 1.75
CA PRO A 150 -4.65 -5.70 2.21
C PRO A 150 -4.54 -5.60 3.73
N VAL A 151 -3.32 -5.48 4.23
CA VAL A 151 -3.00 -5.43 5.66
C VAL A 151 -2.58 -4.02 6.07
N TRP A 152 -3.24 -3.47 7.07
CA TRP A 152 -2.91 -2.15 7.63
C TRP A 152 -1.56 -2.16 8.33
N SER A 153 -0.77 -1.14 8.03
CA SER A 153 0.35 -0.72 8.87
C SER A 153 -0.13 -0.38 10.29
N PRO A 154 0.73 -0.59 11.30
CA PRO A 154 0.39 -0.29 12.70
C PRO A 154 0.10 1.19 12.96
N ASP A 155 0.65 2.09 12.14
CA ASP A 155 0.46 3.54 12.25
C ASP A 155 -0.78 4.05 11.49
N SER A 156 -1.52 3.18 10.80
CA SER A 156 -2.71 3.50 10.01
C SER A 156 -2.49 4.36 8.75
N HIS A 157 -1.25 4.60 8.32
CA HIS A 157 -0.97 5.46 7.16
C HIS A 157 -0.75 4.68 5.86
N SER A 158 -0.51 3.38 5.94
CA SER A 158 -0.20 2.53 4.79
C SER A 158 -0.86 1.16 4.84
N LEU A 159 -0.90 0.50 3.68
CA LEU A 159 -1.45 -0.82 3.44
C LEU A 159 -0.46 -1.67 2.63
N ALA A 160 -0.16 -2.88 3.10
CA ALA A 160 0.64 -3.84 2.37
C ALA A 160 -0.24 -4.91 1.70
N TYR A 161 0.04 -5.24 0.45
CA TYR A 161 -0.70 -6.29 -0.27
C TYR A 161 0.14 -6.94 -1.37
N GLY A 162 -0.29 -8.15 -1.73
CA GLY A 162 0.24 -8.86 -2.89
C GLY A 162 -0.57 -8.59 -4.14
N ASN A 163 0.10 -8.39 -5.27
CA ASN A 163 -0.55 -8.19 -6.56
C ASN A 163 0.08 -9.08 -7.66
N GLU A 164 -0.67 -9.31 -8.71
CA GLU A 164 -0.26 -10.10 -9.88
C GLU A 164 -0.72 -9.39 -11.16
N THR A 165 0.21 -9.21 -12.10
CA THR A 165 -0.08 -8.58 -13.40
C THR A 165 0.40 -9.46 -14.55
N HIS A 166 -0.46 -9.67 -15.56
CA HIS A 166 -0.15 -10.46 -16.76
C HIS A 166 -1.00 -10.02 -17.97
N GLU A 167 -0.85 -8.79 -18.46
CA GLU A 167 -1.62 -8.36 -19.65
C GLU A 167 -1.05 -8.97 -20.95
N HIS A 168 0.27 -8.87 -21.14
CA HIS A 168 1.01 -9.51 -22.24
C HIS A 168 2.44 -9.83 -21.78
N GLY A 169 2.84 -11.11 -21.77
CA GLY A 169 4.20 -11.53 -21.41
C GLY A 169 4.27 -12.34 -20.11
N PRO A 170 5.43 -12.37 -19.43
CA PRO A 170 5.59 -13.13 -18.20
C PRO A 170 4.68 -12.60 -17.09
N ARG A 171 4.36 -13.48 -16.15
CA ARG A 171 3.53 -13.17 -14.99
C ARG A 171 4.40 -12.47 -13.97
N TRP A 172 4.00 -11.29 -13.54
CA TRP A 172 4.73 -10.54 -12.52
C TRP A 172 3.95 -10.55 -11.21
N GLY A 173 4.57 -11.04 -10.15
CA GLY A 173 4.07 -10.82 -8.80
C GLY A 173 4.79 -9.68 -8.13
N SER A 174 4.09 -8.99 -7.25
CA SER A 174 4.65 -7.92 -6.43
C SER A 174 4.09 -7.92 -5.01
N LEU A 175 4.93 -7.45 -4.09
CA LEU A 175 4.52 -7.01 -2.77
C LEU A 175 4.56 -5.49 -2.81
N GLU A 176 3.40 -4.87 -2.66
CA GLU A 176 3.19 -3.43 -2.77
C GLU A 176 2.82 -2.83 -1.42
N VAL A 177 3.21 -1.57 -1.21
CA VAL A 177 2.72 -0.72 -0.14
C VAL A 177 2.03 0.50 -0.74
N TYR A 178 0.76 0.70 -0.39
CA TYR A 178 0.04 1.93 -0.64
C TYR A 178 0.07 2.81 0.60
N THR A 179 0.42 4.08 0.45
CA THR A 179 0.34 5.10 1.51
C THR A 179 -0.85 6.00 1.22
N LEU A 180 -1.68 6.26 2.23
CA LEU A 180 -2.90 7.04 2.09
C LEU A 180 -2.62 8.40 1.45
N GLY A 181 -3.45 8.78 0.47
CA GLY A 181 -3.33 10.03 -0.28
C GLY A 181 -2.31 10.01 -1.43
N ASN A 182 -1.48 8.97 -1.57
CA ASN A 182 -0.63 8.83 -2.73
C ASN A 182 -1.45 8.42 -3.98
N PRO A 183 -1.02 8.79 -5.19
CA PRO A 183 -1.74 8.40 -6.41
C PRO A 183 -1.50 6.94 -6.83
N LYS A 184 -0.43 6.31 -6.33
CA LYS A 184 0.02 4.96 -6.66
C LYS A 184 0.65 4.29 -5.44
N SER A 185 0.73 2.96 -5.47
CA SER A 185 1.53 2.14 -4.57
C SER A 185 3.01 2.14 -4.95
N GLU A 186 3.84 1.77 -4.00
CA GLU A 186 5.28 1.53 -4.16
C GLU A 186 5.56 0.04 -4.01
N TYR A 187 6.57 -0.47 -4.73
CA TYR A 187 6.98 -1.87 -4.61
C TYR A 187 7.95 -2.06 -3.45
N ILE A 188 7.75 -3.10 -2.64
CA ILE A 188 8.83 -3.67 -1.82
C ILE A 188 9.56 -4.73 -2.64
N TRP A 189 8.80 -5.66 -3.21
CA TRP A 189 9.30 -6.75 -4.05
C TRP A 189 8.54 -6.80 -5.37
N LYS A 190 9.24 -7.16 -6.45
CA LYS A 190 8.66 -7.42 -7.76
C LYS A 190 9.55 -8.41 -8.49
N ALA A 191 8.98 -9.50 -9.01
CA ALA A 191 9.73 -10.53 -9.71
C ALA A 191 8.85 -11.33 -10.67
N ILE A 192 9.47 -11.95 -11.67
CA ILE A 192 8.80 -12.82 -12.64
C ILE A 192 8.45 -14.16 -12.01
N ASP A 193 7.23 -14.61 -12.20
CA ASP A 193 6.66 -15.90 -11.78
C ASP A 193 6.62 -16.16 -10.26
N TYR A 194 7.11 -15.23 -9.44
CA TYR A 194 6.89 -15.23 -8.00
C TYR A 194 5.53 -14.62 -7.65
N LEU A 195 4.97 -15.01 -6.51
CA LEU A 195 3.83 -14.33 -5.88
C LEU A 195 4.14 -14.02 -4.41
N TYR A 196 3.54 -12.96 -3.89
CA TYR A 196 3.73 -12.52 -2.51
C TYR A 196 2.38 -12.42 -1.82
N LYS A 197 2.16 -13.18 -0.75
CA LYS A 197 0.92 -13.13 0.05
C LYS A 197 1.22 -12.48 1.39
N VAL A 198 0.75 -11.25 1.58
CA VAL A 198 0.95 -10.51 2.83
C VAL A 198 0.09 -11.13 3.94
N GLU A 199 0.71 -11.42 5.09
CA GLU A 199 0.05 -12.07 6.24
C GLU A 199 -0.18 -11.08 7.38
N SER A 200 0.82 -10.26 7.71
CA SER A 200 0.75 -9.32 8.83
C SER A 200 1.68 -8.13 8.67
N TRP A 201 1.40 -7.04 9.39
CA TRP A 201 2.31 -5.91 9.57
C TRP A 201 2.33 -5.55 11.07
N ASN A 202 3.45 -5.81 11.73
CA ASN A 202 3.58 -5.68 13.18
C ASN A 202 4.08 -4.30 13.64
N GLN A 203 4.12 -4.09 14.95
CA GLN A 203 4.51 -2.82 15.58
C GLN A 203 5.99 -2.48 15.41
N GLU A 204 6.86 -3.48 15.18
CA GLU A 204 8.26 -3.27 14.81
C GLU A 204 8.44 -2.82 13.35
N GLY A 205 7.35 -2.75 12.58
CA GLY A 205 7.34 -2.39 11.16
C GLY A 205 7.71 -3.56 10.24
N ASP A 206 7.74 -4.79 10.77
CA ASP A 206 7.96 -5.99 9.97
C ASP A 206 6.67 -6.40 9.26
N ILE A 207 6.82 -6.73 7.98
CA ILE A 207 5.77 -7.24 7.10
C ILE A 207 6.07 -8.72 6.90
N ASP A 208 5.24 -9.58 7.48
CA ASP A 208 5.29 -11.02 7.28
C ASP A 208 4.53 -11.39 6.01
N TYR A 209 5.14 -12.22 5.17
CA TYR A 209 4.55 -12.66 3.92
C TYR A 209 4.97 -14.08 3.55
N THR A 210 4.11 -14.76 2.80
CA THR A 210 4.45 -16.00 2.11
C THR A 210 4.85 -15.69 0.68
N GLU A 211 6.10 -16.01 0.33
CA GLU A 211 6.60 -16.01 -1.05
C GLU A 211 6.29 -17.35 -1.69
N VAL A 212 5.74 -17.33 -2.90
CA VAL A 212 5.52 -18.51 -3.73
C VAL A 212 6.47 -18.43 -4.91
N ASP A 213 7.36 -19.41 -5.05
CA ASP A 213 8.31 -19.47 -6.17
C ASP A 213 7.66 -20.01 -7.47
N PRO A 214 8.37 -19.98 -8.62
CA PRO A 214 7.84 -20.48 -9.89
C PRO A 214 7.48 -21.97 -9.89
N GLN A 215 7.97 -22.75 -8.93
CA GLN A 215 7.61 -24.17 -8.75
C GLN A 215 6.40 -24.35 -7.82
N GLY A 216 5.82 -23.25 -7.32
CA GLY A 216 4.70 -23.25 -6.39
C GLY A 216 5.09 -23.53 -4.94
N LYS A 217 6.38 -23.54 -4.61
CA LYS A 217 6.83 -23.76 -3.22
C LYS A 217 6.62 -22.48 -2.42
N GLU A 218 5.95 -22.63 -1.28
CA GLU A 218 5.70 -21.54 -0.35
C GLU A 218 6.83 -21.43 0.69
N THR A 219 7.30 -20.20 0.94
CA THR A 219 8.29 -19.88 1.96
C THR A 219 7.84 -18.66 2.74
N LYS A 220 7.72 -18.77 4.07
CA LYS A 220 7.45 -17.63 4.95
C LYS A 220 8.70 -16.77 5.09
N LYS A 221 8.53 -15.47 4.91
CA LYS A 221 9.57 -14.45 4.99
C LYS A 221 9.04 -13.22 5.71
N THR A 222 9.99 -12.36 6.08
CA THR A 222 9.72 -11.11 6.75
C THR A 222 10.56 -10.03 6.06
N THR A 223 9.97 -8.86 5.84
CA THR A 223 10.65 -7.68 5.29
C THR A 223 10.23 -6.42 6.05
N LYS A 224 10.86 -5.29 5.77
CA LYS A 224 10.40 -3.97 6.24
C LYS A 224 10.15 -3.08 5.03
N ASN A 225 9.30 -2.07 5.18
CA ASN A 225 9.15 -1.02 4.17
C ASN A 225 10.32 -0.02 4.25
N ILE A 226 11.49 -0.45 3.80
CA ILE A 226 12.71 0.38 3.73
C ILE A 226 12.95 0.77 2.28
N ARG A 227 13.34 2.02 2.04
CA ARG A 227 13.92 2.44 0.76
C ARG A 227 15.44 2.40 0.91
N PRO A 228 16.16 1.57 0.14
CA PRO A 228 17.63 1.58 0.13
C PRO A 228 18.15 2.92 -0.38
N ASP A 229 19.32 3.33 0.11
CA ASP A 229 19.95 4.58 -0.28
C ASP A 229 21.46 4.45 -0.44
N ILE A 230 22.02 5.37 -1.22
CA ILE A 230 23.45 5.68 -1.19
C ILE A 230 23.59 7.16 -0.84
N SER A 231 24.19 7.46 0.31
CA SER A 231 24.39 8.82 0.83
C SER A 231 23.10 9.63 0.94
N GLY A 232 22.00 8.98 1.35
CA GLY A 232 20.69 9.58 1.55
C GLY A 232 19.85 9.76 0.28
N VAL A 233 20.36 9.35 -0.90
CA VAL A 233 19.59 9.38 -2.15
C VAL A 233 18.98 8.00 -2.41
N HIS A 234 17.67 7.98 -2.62
CA HIS A 234 16.88 6.79 -2.92
C HIS A 234 16.38 6.85 -4.37
N LEU A 235 16.07 5.69 -4.95
CA LEU A 235 15.26 5.65 -6.16
C LEU A 235 13.86 6.19 -5.87
N GLY A 236 13.27 6.91 -6.82
CA GLY A 236 11.99 7.60 -6.64
C GLY A 236 12.11 9.01 -6.04
N ASP A 237 13.30 9.43 -5.59
CA ASP A 237 13.47 10.76 -5.01
C ASP A 237 13.30 11.88 -6.05
N THR A 238 12.69 12.98 -5.65
CA THR A 238 12.59 14.19 -6.48
C THR A 238 13.90 14.97 -6.51
N LYS A 239 14.06 15.86 -7.50
CA LYS A 239 15.18 16.83 -7.56
C LYS A 239 15.44 17.54 -6.22
N ALA A 240 14.39 17.95 -5.51
CA ALA A 240 14.50 18.65 -4.23
C ALA A 240 15.05 17.74 -3.11
N GLN A 241 14.69 16.46 -3.10
CA GLN A 241 15.22 15.48 -2.15
C GLN A 241 16.70 15.18 -2.43
N VAL A 242 17.08 15.07 -3.70
CA VAL A 242 18.50 14.92 -4.08
C VAL A 242 19.32 16.13 -3.63
N GLU A 243 18.82 17.36 -3.83
CA GLU A 243 19.48 18.56 -3.33
C GLU A 243 19.59 18.60 -1.80
N ALA A 244 18.59 18.05 -1.08
CA ALA A 244 18.63 17.96 0.38
C ALA A 244 19.68 16.96 0.87
N ALA A 245 19.90 15.87 0.12
CA ALA A 245 20.87 14.84 0.46
C ALA A 245 22.31 15.24 0.08
N LEU A 246 22.54 15.73 -1.14
CA LEU A 246 23.88 15.97 -1.71
C LEU A 246 24.25 17.45 -1.86
N GLY A 247 23.32 18.36 -1.58
CA GLY A 247 23.50 19.80 -1.81
C GLY A 247 23.24 20.22 -3.26
N LYS A 248 23.54 21.48 -3.59
CA LYS A 248 23.26 22.09 -4.92
C LYS A 248 24.47 22.18 -5.84
N GLY A 249 25.58 21.54 -5.47
CA GLY A 249 26.87 21.64 -6.15
C GLY A 249 27.02 20.78 -7.41
N TYR A 250 25.93 20.50 -8.13
CA TYR A 250 25.94 19.62 -9.30
C TYR A 250 26.10 20.40 -10.61
N LYS A 251 26.57 19.68 -11.64
CA LYS A 251 26.42 20.08 -13.03
C LYS A 251 25.29 19.28 -13.66
N GLU A 252 24.26 19.97 -14.15
CA GLU A 252 23.16 19.33 -14.89
C GLU A 252 23.51 19.16 -16.37
N THR A 253 23.21 17.97 -16.89
CA THR A 253 23.11 17.68 -18.32
C THR A 253 21.64 17.39 -18.63
N ALA A 254 21.05 18.15 -19.55
CA ALA A 254 19.68 17.95 -20.00
C ALA A 254 19.54 16.64 -20.81
N PRO A 255 18.33 16.09 -20.93
CA PRO A 255 18.11 14.87 -21.70
C PRO A 255 18.55 15.01 -23.17
N SER A 256 19.17 13.96 -23.70
CA SER A 256 19.50 13.84 -25.11
C SER A 256 18.31 13.34 -25.93
N GLY A 257 18.41 13.32 -27.27
CA GLY A 257 17.36 12.71 -28.10
C GLY A 257 17.22 11.18 -27.95
N GLU A 258 18.22 10.52 -27.36
CA GLU A 258 18.28 9.06 -27.14
C GLU A 258 18.12 8.75 -25.65
N THR A 259 17.23 7.82 -25.29
CA THR A 259 16.94 7.40 -23.90
C THR A 259 18.00 6.47 -23.32
N GLY A 260 18.80 5.83 -24.19
CA GLY A 260 19.72 4.77 -23.78
C GLY A 260 18.95 3.55 -23.26
N HIS A 261 19.31 3.09 -22.06
CA HIS A 261 18.72 1.93 -21.38
C HIS A 261 17.67 2.33 -20.32
N PHE A 262 17.41 3.63 -20.15
CA PHE A 262 16.37 4.12 -19.24
C PHE A 262 14.98 3.98 -19.89
N PRO A 263 13.92 3.78 -19.07
CA PRO A 263 12.54 3.70 -19.57
C PRO A 263 12.02 5.03 -20.13
N GLU A 264 12.69 6.14 -19.81
CA GLU A 264 12.37 7.49 -20.25
C GLU A 264 13.65 8.31 -20.45
N GLN A 265 13.49 9.52 -20.99
CA GLN A 265 14.58 10.49 -21.08
C GLN A 265 15.03 10.95 -19.69
N VAL A 266 16.33 11.19 -19.48
CA VAL A 266 16.86 11.52 -18.15
C VAL A 266 17.68 12.80 -18.12
N TYR A 267 17.51 13.60 -17.06
CA TYR A 267 18.51 14.57 -16.63
C TYR A 267 19.65 13.83 -15.93
N ARG A 268 20.90 14.23 -16.17
CA ARG A 268 22.05 13.74 -15.40
C ARG A 268 22.62 14.85 -14.54
N TRP A 269 22.70 14.61 -13.23
CA TRP A 269 23.38 15.49 -12.27
C TRP A 269 24.72 14.89 -11.89
N ASP A 270 25.80 15.56 -12.29
CA ASP A 270 27.18 15.19 -11.95
C ASP A 270 27.63 16.00 -10.72
N TYR A 271 27.93 15.31 -9.62
CA TYR A 271 28.62 15.84 -8.44
C TYR A 271 30.06 15.30 -8.39
N ASP A 272 30.85 15.72 -7.39
CA ASP A 272 32.16 15.11 -7.14
C ASP A 272 31.99 13.66 -6.67
N GLY A 273 32.20 12.70 -7.58
CA GLY A 273 32.09 11.26 -7.31
C GLY A 273 30.65 10.71 -7.27
N TYR A 274 29.63 11.47 -7.68
CA TYR A 274 28.25 10.97 -7.83
C TYR A 274 27.67 11.32 -9.21
N LYS A 275 26.89 10.41 -9.77
CA LYS A 275 26.06 10.64 -10.94
C LYS A 275 24.64 10.20 -10.61
N VAL A 276 23.69 11.14 -10.67
CA VAL A 276 22.27 10.89 -10.42
C VAL A 276 21.51 11.07 -11.72
N PHE A 277 20.71 10.08 -12.10
CA PHE A 277 19.86 10.09 -13.28
C PHE A 277 18.40 10.24 -12.87
N ILE A 278 17.76 11.30 -13.36
CA ILE A 278 16.40 11.71 -12.96
C ILE A 278 15.51 11.71 -14.20
N GLY A 279 14.40 10.99 -14.15
CA GLY A 279 13.43 10.90 -15.23
C GLY A 279 12.88 12.27 -15.62
N ALA A 280 12.78 12.54 -16.91
CA ALA A 280 12.29 13.81 -17.44
C ALA A 280 10.76 13.91 -17.39
N GLU A 281 10.06 12.78 -17.45
CA GLU A 281 8.60 12.70 -17.34
C GLU A 281 8.18 12.44 -15.89
N SER A 282 8.83 11.48 -15.21
CA SER A 282 8.52 11.17 -13.80
C SER A 282 9.00 12.27 -12.84
N GLY A 283 10.14 12.90 -13.12
CA GLY A 283 10.81 13.80 -12.18
C GLY A 283 11.48 13.07 -11.00
N GLU A 284 11.60 11.74 -11.07
CA GLU A 284 12.05 10.85 -10.00
C GLU A 284 13.45 10.28 -10.32
N VAL A 285 14.27 9.99 -9.30
CA VAL A 285 15.57 9.31 -9.45
C VAL A 285 15.36 7.89 -9.96
N LEU A 286 15.98 7.55 -11.08
CA LEU A 286 15.95 6.21 -11.68
C LEU A 286 17.23 5.42 -11.40
N GLU A 287 18.35 6.11 -11.24
CA GLU A 287 19.63 5.50 -10.92
C GLU A 287 20.55 6.50 -10.21
N ILE A 288 21.37 5.99 -9.29
CA ILE A 288 22.53 6.68 -8.76
C ILE A 288 23.77 5.79 -8.85
N THR A 289 24.84 6.33 -9.45
CA THR A 289 26.16 5.72 -9.53
C THR A 289 27.16 6.54 -8.71
N VAL A 290 27.94 5.88 -7.86
CA VAL A 290 28.80 6.54 -6.86
C VAL A 290 30.19 5.95 -6.81
N GLU A 291 31.20 6.83 -6.83
CA GLU A 291 32.64 6.55 -6.67
C GLU A 291 33.28 7.46 -5.58
N SER A 292 32.50 8.36 -4.98
CA SER A 292 32.98 9.27 -3.93
C SER A 292 33.47 8.50 -2.69
N PRO A 293 34.67 8.79 -2.15
CA PRO A 293 35.19 8.17 -0.92
C PRO A 293 34.29 8.35 0.32
N GLU A 294 33.45 9.38 0.34
CA GLU A 294 32.55 9.68 1.46
C GLU A 294 31.24 8.89 1.42
N ALA A 295 30.98 8.21 0.30
CA ALA A 295 29.73 7.52 0.09
C ALA A 295 29.54 6.31 1.01
N ALA A 296 28.31 6.15 1.49
CA ALA A 296 27.89 4.99 2.25
C ALA A 296 26.49 4.54 1.84
N THR A 297 26.21 3.24 1.94
CA THR A 297 24.83 2.72 1.87
C THR A 297 24.10 2.91 3.20
N ASN A 298 22.77 2.78 3.19
CA ASN A 298 21.95 2.71 4.39
C ASN A 298 22.39 1.62 5.40
N LEU A 299 23.05 0.57 4.93
CA LEU A 299 23.62 -0.50 5.77
C LEU A 299 25.10 -0.29 6.12
N GLY A 300 25.66 0.87 5.80
CA GLY A 300 26.99 1.30 6.25
C GLY A 300 28.17 0.74 5.45
N ILE A 301 27.94 0.17 4.26
CA ILE A 301 29.03 -0.18 3.33
C ILE A 301 29.54 1.11 2.68
N LYS A 302 30.86 1.27 2.62
CA LYS A 302 31.57 2.45 2.10
C LYS A 302 32.51 2.08 0.96
N MET A 303 32.94 3.10 0.21
CA MET A 303 34.08 2.94 -0.71
C MET A 303 35.31 2.38 0.01
N GLY A 304 35.99 1.42 -0.62
CA GLY A 304 37.18 0.77 -0.05
C GLY A 304 36.90 -0.33 1.00
N ASP A 305 35.64 -0.60 1.34
CA ASP A 305 35.29 -1.79 2.13
C ASP A 305 35.58 -3.08 1.36
N THR A 306 35.88 -4.17 2.07
CA THR A 306 36.18 -5.47 1.43
C THR A 306 34.91 -6.19 0.96
N SER A 307 35.04 -7.03 -0.06
CA SER A 307 33.98 -7.93 -0.51
C SER A 307 33.46 -8.83 0.61
N THR A 308 34.33 -9.29 1.52
CA THR A 308 33.92 -10.03 2.72
C THR A 308 32.91 -9.24 3.55
N LYS A 309 33.21 -7.96 3.84
CA LYS A 309 32.30 -7.12 4.63
C LYS A 309 30.97 -6.93 3.91
N VAL A 310 31.00 -6.67 2.60
CA VAL A 310 29.78 -6.54 1.79
C VAL A 310 28.93 -7.81 1.89
N PHE A 311 29.54 -8.97 1.66
CA PHE A 311 28.84 -10.25 1.65
C PHE A 311 28.31 -10.64 3.03
N GLU A 312 29.03 -10.35 4.11
CA GLU A 312 28.56 -10.57 5.48
C GLU A 312 27.35 -9.69 5.82
N VAL A 313 27.28 -8.46 5.30
CA VAL A 313 26.15 -7.55 5.53
C VAL A 313 24.94 -7.91 4.68
N TYR A 314 25.13 -8.19 3.38
CA TYR A 314 24.03 -8.30 2.42
C TYR A 314 23.52 -9.73 2.20
N ARG A 315 24.37 -10.76 2.14
CA ARG A 315 23.91 -12.14 1.85
C ARG A 315 22.93 -12.74 2.86
N PRO A 316 22.98 -12.40 4.17
CA PRO A 316 21.97 -12.88 5.11
C PRO A 316 20.58 -12.28 4.88
N LYS A 317 20.50 -11.13 4.18
CA LYS A 317 19.28 -10.34 4.01
C LYS A 317 18.71 -10.43 2.60
N TYR A 318 19.58 -10.53 1.60
CA TYR A 318 19.23 -10.32 0.21
C TYR A 318 19.74 -11.43 -0.69
N ILE A 319 19.04 -11.58 -1.80
CA ILE A 319 19.37 -12.56 -2.83
C ILE A 319 20.25 -11.87 -3.88
N GLU A 320 21.36 -12.53 -4.22
CA GLU A 320 22.13 -12.18 -5.41
C GLU A 320 21.46 -12.85 -6.62
N PRO A 321 21.05 -12.07 -7.64
CA PRO A 321 20.29 -12.59 -8.78
C PRO A 321 21.16 -13.43 -9.72
N VAL A 322 20.48 -14.16 -10.60
CA VAL A 322 21.08 -14.88 -11.72
C VAL A 322 20.75 -14.09 -12.98
N SER A 323 21.74 -13.86 -13.85
CA SER A 323 21.51 -13.17 -15.12
C SER A 323 20.55 -13.97 -16.00
N ILE A 324 19.77 -13.27 -16.82
CA ILE A 324 18.97 -13.88 -17.88
C ILE A 324 19.83 -14.67 -18.89
N HIS A 325 21.12 -14.34 -18.99
CA HIS A 325 22.11 -15.04 -19.81
C HIS A 325 22.79 -16.22 -19.09
N GLY A 326 22.41 -16.48 -17.83
CA GLY A 326 22.93 -17.54 -16.98
C GLY A 326 24.10 -17.09 -16.10
N GLY A 327 24.21 -17.72 -14.92
CA GLY A 327 25.27 -17.42 -13.95
C GLY A 327 24.87 -16.36 -12.92
N LYS A 328 25.43 -16.48 -11.72
CA LYS A 328 25.15 -15.57 -10.61
C LYS A 328 25.86 -14.24 -10.82
N ILE A 329 25.17 -13.13 -10.60
CA ILE A 329 25.75 -11.78 -10.70
C ILE A 329 26.29 -11.39 -9.32
N TYR A 330 27.53 -11.81 -9.05
CA TYR A 330 28.17 -11.57 -7.76
C TYR A 330 28.30 -10.07 -7.47
N GLY A 331 28.00 -9.69 -6.22
CA GLY A 331 28.07 -8.28 -5.81
C GLY A 331 26.82 -7.46 -6.14
N MET A 332 25.82 -8.03 -6.82
CA MET A 332 24.52 -7.40 -7.00
C MET A 332 23.48 -8.03 -6.08
N PHE A 333 22.62 -7.22 -5.47
CA PHE A 333 21.59 -7.68 -4.54
C PHE A 333 20.23 -7.12 -4.93
N LYS A 334 19.21 -7.99 -4.88
CA LYS A 334 17.81 -7.54 -4.85
C LYS A 334 17.53 -6.95 -3.48
N VAL A 335 17.25 -5.66 -3.43
CA VAL A 335 16.96 -4.93 -2.19
C VAL A 335 15.52 -4.42 -2.22
N GLU A 336 15.02 -3.96 -1.08
CA GLU A 336 13.67 -3.39 -0.98
C GLU A 336 13.48 -2.23 -1.97
N GLY A 337 12.22 -1.84 -2.24
CA GLY A 337 11.94 -0.85 -3.28
C GLY A 337 11.87 -1.44 -4.70
N ALA A 338 11.83 -2.78 -4.81
CA ALA A 338 12.08 -3.51 -6.06
C ALA A 338 13.34 -3.04 -6.79
N ALA A 339 14.39 -2.75 -6.03
CA ALA A 339 15.62 -2.16 -6.54
C ALA A 339 16.77 -3.17 -6.60
N ALA A 340 17.80 -2.80 -7.36
CA ALA A 340 19.07 -3.49 -7.47
C ALA A 340 20.17 -2.63 -6.87
N LEU A 341 20.93 -3.17 -5.92
CA LEU A 341 22.14 -2.55 -5.41
C LEU A 341 23.35 -3.36 -5.83
N TYR A 342 24.24 -2.73 -6.60
CA TYR A 342 25.44 -3.35 -7.14
C TYR A 342 26.70 -2.74 -6.55
N PHE A 343 27.60 -3.61 -6.08
CA PHE A 343 28.94 -3.28 -5.63
C PHE A 343 29.95 -3.77 -6.67
N GLN A 344 30.62 -2.81 -7.32
CA GLN A 344 31.74 -3.12 -8.19
C GLN A 344 33.03 -3.15 -7.37
N PHE A 345 33.83 -4.19 -7.59
CA PHE A 345 35.09 -4.42 -6.89
C PHE A 345 36.31 -4.14 -7.77
N ASP A 346 37.47 -3.90 -7.15
CA ASP A 346 38.78 -3.68 -7.78
C ASP A 346 39.38 -4.95 -8.43
N LEU A 347 38.64 -5.49 -9.40
CA LEU A 347 39.08 -6.61 -10.23
C LEU A 347 40.06 -6.11 -11.31
N LYS A 348 41.03 -6.96 -11.68
CA LYS A 348 41.89 -6.72 -12.84
C LYS A 348 41.09 -6.91 -14.14
N GLU A 349 41.53 -6.31 -15.25
CA GLU A 349 40.79 -6.33 -16.53
C GLU A 349 40.45 -7.76 -17.02
N GLU A 350 41.32 -8.73 -16.75
CA GLU A 350 41.12 -10.14 -17.10
C GLU A 350 40.21 -10.93 -16.14
N GLN A 351 39.79 -10.35 -15.01
CA GLN A 351 39.01 -11.03 -13.99
C GLN A 351 37.50 -10.81 -14.17
N SER A 352 36.73 -11.86 -13.93
CA SER A 352 35.28 -11.83 -13.92
C SER A 352 34.72 -11.62 -12.51
N LEU A 353 33.41 -11.37 -12.40
CA LEU A 353 32.72 -11.30 -11.11
C LEU A 353 32.82 -12.59 -10.29
N ALA A 354 33.06 -13.74 -10.93
CA ALA A 354 33.29 -15.00 -10.23
C ALA A 354 34.66 -15.07 -9.53
N ASP A 355 35.58 -14.17 -9.87
CA ASP A 355 36.94 -14.12 -9.34
C ASP A 355 37.10 -13.17 -8.14
N ILE A 356 36.00 -12.62 -7.60
CA ILE A 356 36.01 -11.75 -6.43
C ILE A 356 36.61 -12.49 -5.23
N LYS A 357 37.73 -11.96 -4.73
CA LYS A 357 38.43 -12.43 -3.54
C LYS A 357 37.99 -11.67 -2.29
N PRO A 358 38.12 -12.27 -1.10
CA PRO A 358 37.76 -11.67 0.19
C PRO A 358 38.30 -10.25 0.43
N ASP A 359 39.49 -9.94 -0.09
CA ASP A 359 40.21 -8.68 0.11
C ASP A 359 39.94 -7.62 -0.98
N ASN A 360 39.27 -7.98 -2.07
CA ASN A 360 38.88 -7.02 -3.10
C ASN A 360 38.01 -5.90 -2.51
N LYS A 361 38.23 -4.67 -2.97
CA LYS A 361 37.66 -3.43 -2.43
C LYS A 361 36.54 -2.89 -3.30
N VAL A 362 35.51 -2.34 -2.66
CA VAL A 362 34.45 -1.59 -3.35
C VAL A 362 35.05 -0.34 -3.99
N VAL A 363 34.88 -0.20 -5.30
CA VAL A 363 35.33 0.97 -6.08
C VAL A 363 34.19 1.76 -6.70
N ARG A 364 32.99 1.17 -6.80
CA ARG A 364 31.78 1.84 -7.25
C ARG A 364 30.56 1.15 -6.65
N MET A 365 29.53 1.94 -6.34
CA MET A 365 28.21 1.46 -5.97
C MET A 365 27.18 2.01 -6.96
N ILE A 366 26.21 1.18 -7.33
CA ILE A 366 25.10 1.56 -8.22
C ILE A 366 23.80 1.11 -7.56
N LEU A 367 22.86 2.03 -7.40
CA LEU A 367 21.48 1.73 -7.02
C LEU A 367 20.58 2.10 -8.20
N THR A 368 19.80 1.14 -8.70
CA THR A 368 18.99 1.28 -9.92
C THR A 368 17.80 0.32 -9.91
N TYR A 369 16.88 0.45 -10.86
CA TYR A 369 15.80 -0.51 -11.05
C TYR A 369 16.26 -1.69 -11.94
N PRO A 370 15.89 -2.95 -11.62
CA PRO A 370 16.27 -4.10 -12.44
C PRO A 370 15.93 -3.95 -13.92
N GLU A 371 14.79 -3.33 -14.25
CA GLU A 371 14.35 -3.10 -15.63
C GLU A 371 15.33 -2.24 -16.44
N ILE A 372 16.16 -1.43 -15.79
CA ILE A 372 17.19 -0.58 -16.41
C ILE A 372 18.43 -1.41 -16.77
N LEU A 373 18.69 -2.50 -16.05
CA LEU A 373 19.87 -3.36 -16.25
C LEU A 373 19.71 -4.41 -17.38
N ASP A 374 18.55 -4.44 -18.04
CA ASP A 374 18.13 -5.54 -18.94
C ASP A 374 18.20 -6.94 -18.27
N ASP A 375 18.14 -6.95 -16.93
CA ASP A 375 18.02 -8.16 -16.14
C ASP A 375 16.65 -8.12 -15.45
N SER A 376 15.83 -9.14 -15.72
CA SER A 376 14.55 -9.32 -15.04
C SER A 376 14.71 -10.42 -14.02
N PHE A 377 14.93 -10.03 -12.76
CA PHE A 377 15.04 -11.00 -11.68
C PHE A 377 13.88 -10.91 -10.70
#